data_AF-A0A1A9BPB3-F1
#
_entry.id   AF-A0A1A9BPB3-F1
#
_cell.length_a   1.000
_cell.length_b   1.000
_cell.length_c   1.000
_cell.angle_alpha   90.00
_cell.angle_beta   90.00
_cell.angle_gamma   90.00
#
_symmetry.space_group_name_H-M   'P 1'
#
loop_
_entity.id
_entity.type
_entity.pdbx_description
1 polymer ?
#
loop_
_entity_poly.entity_id
_entity_poly.type
_entity_poly.pdbx_seq_one_letter_code
_entity_poly.pdbx_strand_id
1 'polypeptide(L)'
;MIGHWLNRQLQVWRRTAVDDGYGGQTSTRVRQPDDVRAKVDQPSATERLLAAQTNSHHTHSIYLMPDADVRRGDELHDESTGQQWRVLAVVAPSTARYRKADAELIQGEGEPDG
;
A
#
# COMPACT_ATOMS: atom_id res chain seq x y z
N MET A 1 -0.23 -1.48 -22.25
CA MET A 1 0.02 -0.50 -21.17
C MET A 1 -1.04 -0.72 -20.09
N ILE A 2 -0.69 -0.76 -18.81
CA ILE A 2 -1.64 -1.13 -17.72
C ILE A 2 -2.66 -0.02 -17.40
N GLY A 3 -2.47 1.20 -17.90
CA GLY A 3 -3.24 2.38 -17.50
C GLY A 3 -4.76 2.30 -17.68
N HIS A 4 -5.29 1.41 -18.52
CA HIS A 4 -6.74 1.20 -18.67
C HIS A 4 -7.34 0.32 -17.57
N TRP A 5 -6.50 -0.42 -16.83
CA TRP A 5 -6.91 -1.27 -15.70
C TRP A 5 -6.81 -0.54 -14.36
N LEU A 6 -6.12 0.60 -14.29
CA LEU A 6 -5.97 1.41 -13.07
C LEU A 6 -7.25 2.22 -12.84
N ASN A 7 -8.14 1.64 -12.04
CA ASN A 7 -9.51 2.09 -11.82
C ASN A 7 -9.72 2.78 -10.46
N ARG A 8 -8.67 2.93 -9.64
CA ARG A 8 -8.70 3.62 -8.35
C ARG A 8 -7.70 4.77 -8.30
N GLN A 9 -7.97 5.75 -7.44
CA GLN A 9 -7.07 6.84 -7.10
C GLN A 9 -6.81 6.78 -5.60
N LEU A 10 -5.54 6.63 -5.21
CA LEU A 10 -5.13 6.42 -3.82
C LEU A 10 -4.26 7.57 -3.35
N GLN A 11 -4.53 8.08 -2.15
CA GLN A 11 -3.63 9.02 -1.49
C GLN A 11 -2.45 8.28 -0.88
N VAL A 12 -1.25 8.88 -0.94
CA VAL A 12 -0.04 8.31 -0.35
C VAL A 12 0.29 9.01 0.96
N TRP A 13 0.46 8.25 2.03
CA TRP A 13 0.78 8.72 3.39
C TRP A 13 2.10 8.15 3.87
N ARG A 14 3.11 9.01 3.99
CA ARG A 14 4.49 8.61 4.31
C ARG A 14 4.82 8.86 5.77
N ARG A 15 5.52 7.92 6.42
CA ARG A 15 6.08 8.17 7.76
C ARG A 15 7.25 9.14 7.65
N THR A 16 7.19 10.19 8.45
CA THR A 16 8.31 11.12 8.65
C THR A 16 8.69 11.04 10.13
N ALA A 17 9.97 10.82 10.41
CA ALA A 17 10.50 10.90 11.77
C ALA A 17 10.88 12.35 12.05
N VAL A 18 10.38 12.90 13.15
CA VAL A 18 10.75 14.21 13.68
C VAL A 18 11.42 13.98 15.02
N ASP A 19 12.55 14.64 15.24
CA ASP A 19 13.25 14.63 16.53
C ASP A 19 12.32 15.20 17.60
N ASP A 20 12.19 14.49 18.73
CA ASP A 20 11.30 14.91 19.82
C ASP A 20 11.95 15.89 20.80
N GLY A 21 13.19 16.28 20.57
CA GLY A 21 13.96 17.22 21.38
C GLY A 21 14.58 16.61 22.64
N TYR A 22 14.33 15.33 22.93
CA TYR A 22 14.81 14.63 24.14
C TYR A 22 15.62 13.37 23.82
N GLY A 23 16.05 13.20 22.56
CA GLY A 23 16.83 12.07 22.09
C GLY A 23 16.00 10.88 21.61
N GLY A 24 14.68 11.03 21.50
CA GLY A 24 13.79 10.08 20.83
C GLY A 24 13.32 10.59 19.45
N GLN A 25 12.51 9.77 18.78
CA GLN A 25 11.91 10.12 17.49
C GLN A 25 10.41 9.92 17.54
N THR A 26 9.66 10.96 17.21
CA THR A 26 8.22 10.85 16.96
C THR A 26 8.00 10.64 15.47
N SER A 27 7.34 9.55 15.08
CA SER A 27 6.97 9.34 13.69
C SER A 27 5.54 9.82 13.43
N THR A 28 5.37 10.76 12.51
CA THR A 28 4.05 11.21 12.04
C THR A 28 3.82 10.74 10.60
N ARG A 29 2.54 10.60 10.22
CA ARG A 29 2.14 10.31 8.84
C ARG A 29 1.84 11.62 8.12
N VAL A 30 2.47 11.82 6.96
CA VAL A 30 2.30 13.03 6.14
C VAL A 30 1.76 12.64 4.77
N ARG A 31 0.62 13.23 4.38
CA ARG A 31 0.03 13.08 3.05
C ARG A 31 0.99 13.67 2.00
N GLN A 32 1.30 12.88 0.99
CA GLN A 32 2.08 13.34 -0.17
C GLN A 32 1.19 14.21 -1.09
N PRO A 33 1.79 15.12 -1.88
CA PRO A 33 1.00 16.07 -2.67
C PRO A 33 0.11 15.39 -3.72
N ASP A 34 0.65 14.35 -4.37
CA ASP A 34 0.02 13.69 -5.50
C ASP A 34 -0.65 12.36 -5.11
N ASP A 35 -1.82 12.10 -5.70
CA ASP A 35 -2.47 10.79 -5.63
C ASP A 35 -1.94 9.86 -6.73
N VAL A 36 -2.03 8.56 -6.50
CA VAL A 36 -1.58 7.54 -7.45
C VAL A 36 -2.75 6.77 -8.05
N ARG A 37 -2.69 6.56 -9.37
CA ARG A 37 -3.62 5.65 -10.05
C ARG A 37 -3.23 4.21 -9.79
N ALA A 38 -4.19 3.41 -9.35
CA ALA A 38 -3.95 2.05 -8.91
C ALA A 38 -5.02 1.08 -9.42
N LYS A 39 -4.64 -0.19 -9.48
CA LYS A 39 -5.56 -1.33 -9.45
C LYS A 39 -5.25 -2.14 -8.20
N VAL A 40 -6.26 -2.36 -7.37
CA VAL A 40 -6.13 -3.17 -6.16
C VAL A 40 -6.72 -4.55 -6.43
N ASP A 41 -5.87 -5.57 -6.41
CA ASP A 41 -6.29 -6.96 -6.57
C ASP A 41 -6.29 -7.68 -5.23
N GLN A 42 -7.36 -8.45 -5.00
CA GLN A 42 -7.44 -9.41 -3.90
C GLN A 42 -6.40 -10.51 -4.09
N PRO A 43 -5.91 -11.11 -3.00
CA PRO A 43 -4.87 -12.12 -3.07
C PRO A 43 -5.46 -13.40 -3.67
N SER A 44 -4.73 -13.99 -4.61
CA SER A 44 -5.12 -15.29 -5.17
C SER A 44 -5.13 -16.38 -4.08
N ALA A 45 -5.83 -17.49 -4.33
CA ALA A 45 -5.84 -18.62 -3.38
C ALA A 45 -4.42 -19.15 -3.10
N THR A 46 -3.57 -19.18 -4.12
CA THR A 46 -2.15 -19.58 -4.01
C THR A 46 -1.35 -18.61 -3.14
N GLU A 47 -1.52 -17.29 -3.33
CA GLU A 47 -0.83 -16.28 -2.52
C GLU A 47 -1.29 -16.32 -1.06
N ARG A 48 -2.59 -16.52 -0.81
CA ARG A 48 -3.12 -16.72 0.56
C ARG A 48 -2.53 -17.96 1.23
N LEU A 49 -2.44 -19.08 0.51
CA LEU A 49 -1.84 -20.31 1.03
C LEU A 49 -0.34 -20.17 1.34
N LEU A 50 0.40 -19.45 0.48
CA LEU A 50 1.82 -19.18 0.72
C LEU A 50 2.01 -18.23 1.91
N ALA A 51 1.17 -17.20 2.02
CA ALA A 51 1.19 -16.27 3.14
C ALA A 51 0.91 -16.97 4.47
N ALA A 52 -0.08 -17.86 4.51
CA ALA A 52 -0.40 -18.68 5.68
C ALA A 52 0.76 -19.62 6.09
N GLN A 53 1.50 -20.16 5.13
CA GLN A 53 2.66 -21.02 5.42
C GLN A 53 3.90 -20.23 5.88
N THR A 54 4.00 -18.96 5.52
CA THR A 54 5.20 -18.12 5.77
C THR A 54 4.99 -17.06 6.85
N ASN A 55 3.82 -17.04 7.51
CA ASN A 55 3.37 -15.94 8.38
C ASN A 55 3.52 -14.57 7.70
N SER A 56 3.24 -14.49 6.40
CA SER A 56 3.30 -13.23 5.66
C SER A 56 2.01 -12.43 5.87
N HIS A 57 2.15 -11.14 6.14
CA HIS A 57 1.02 -10.20 6.30
C HIS A 57 0.49 -9.68 4.95
N HIS A 58 1.06 -10.12 3.82
CA HIS A 58 0.62 -9.67 2.50
C HIS A 58 -0.81 -10.16 2.20
N THR A 59 -1.74 -9.21 2.11
CA THR A 59 -3.13 -9.50 1.75
C THR A 59 -3.54 -8.91 0.39
N HIS A 60 -2.88 -7.89 -0.15
CA HIS A 60 -3.29 -7.27 -1.42
C HIS A 60 -2.12 -6.96 -2.33
N SER A 61 -2.32 -7.16 -3.62
CA SER A 61 -1.40 -6.74 -4.66
C SER A 61 -1.93 -5.48 -5.35
N ILE A 62 -1.18 -4.38 -5.24
CA ILE A 62 -1.57 -3.08 -5.78
C ILE A 62 -0.68 -2.75 -6.97
N TYR A 63 -1.29 -2.66 -8.15
CA TYR A 63 -0.60 -2.30 -9.38
C TYR A 63 -0.68 -0.80 -9.62
N LEU A 64 0.44 -0.19 -9.96
CA LEU A 64 0.64 1.24 -10.06
C LEU A 64 1.29 1.60 -11.40
N MET A 65 1.23 2.89 -11.75
CA MET A 65 2.03 3.42 -12.84
C MET A 65 3.54 3.25 -12.55
N PRO A 66 4.40 3.10 -13.59
CA PRO A 66 5.84 2.89 -13.42
C PRO A 66 6.57 3.99 -12.61
N ASP A 67 6.06 5.20 -12.68
CA ASP A 67 6.56 6.44 -12.08
C ASP A 67 5.86 6.81 -10.76
N ALA A 68 4.91 6.01 -10.28
CA ALA A 68 4.22 6.27 -9.01
C ALA A 68 5.21 6.28 -7.83
N ASP A 69 5.22 7.39 -7.06
CA ASP A 69 6.04 7.53 -5.84
C ASP A 69 5.43 6.80 -4.64
N VAL A 70 5.38 5.48 -4.74
CA VAL A 70 4.98 4.59 -3.64
C VAL A 70 6.21 3.84 -3.14
N ARG A 71 6.39 3.83 -1.82
CA ARG A 71 7.54 3.22 -1.14
C ARG A 71 7.07 2.24 -0.06
N ARG A 72 7.95 1.31 0.30
CA ARG A 72 7.74 0.44 1.47
C ARG A 72 7.50 1.30 2.71
N GLY A 73 6.49 0.91 3.48
CA GLY A 73 6.08 1.61 4.69
C GLY A 73 5.09 2.74 4.46
N ASP A 74 4.87 3.19 3.22
CA ASP A 74 3.79 4.13 2.91
C ASP A 74 2.42 3.48 3.19
N GLU A 75 1.43 4.31 3.48
CA GLU A 75 0.03 3.91 3.53
C GLU A 75 -0.69 4.47 2.30
N LEU A 76 -1.50 3.63 1.67
CA LEU A 76 -2.33 3.98 0.52
C LEU A 76 -3.78 4.05 0.99
N HIS A 77 -4.42 5.19 0.82
CA HIS A 77 -5.77 5.45 1.31
C HIS A 77 -6.70 5.68 0.13
N ASP A 78 -7.81 4.95 0.09
CA ASP A 78 -8.88 5.12 -0.89
C ASP A 78 -10.05 5.87 -0.23
N GLU A 79 -10.11 7.19 -0.41
CA GLU A 79 -11.18 8.04 0.15
C GLU A 79 -12.59 7.60 -0.30
N SER A 80 -12.71 6.97 -1.48
CA SER A 80 -14.01 6.58 -2.02
C SER A 80 -14.59 5.35 -1.32
N THR A 81 -13.73 4.47 -0.79
CA THR A 81 -14.13 3.22 -0.12
C THR A 81 -13.82 3.21 1.38
N GLY A 82 -13.03 4.18 1.87
CA GLY A 82 -12.50 4.20 3.23
C GLY A 82 -11.40 3.17 3.50
N GLN A 83 -11.01 2.38 2.49
CA GLN A 83 -10.02 1.32 2.64
C GLN A 83 -8.61 1.91 2.73
N GLN A 84 -7.78 1.31 3.58
CA GLN A 84 -6.39 1.70 3.77
C GLN A 84 -5.49 0.48 3.70
N TRP A 85 -4.35 0.61 3.02
CA TRP A 85 -3.36 -0.44 2.95
C TRP A 85 -1.99 0.06 3.36
N ARG A 86 -1.24 -0.74 4.11
CA ARG A 86 0.18 -0.49 4.37
C ARG A 86 1.03 -1.25 3.37
N VAL A 87 1.95 -0.54 2.72
CA VAL A 87 2.85 -1.12 1.72
C VAL A 87 3.97 -1.88 2.43
N LEU A 88 4.05 -3.18 2.16
CA LEU A 88 5.07 -4.09 2.72
C LEU A 88 6.32 -4.16 1.84
N ALA A 89 6.13 -4.16 0.52
CA ALA A 89 7.20 -4.18 -0.47
C ALA A 89 6.74 -3.51 -1.78
N VAL A 90 7.71 -3.01 -2.57
CA VAL A 90 7.46 -2.49 -3.92
C VAL A 90 8.42 -3.19 -4.88
N VAL A 91 7.86 -3.84 -5.89
CA VAL A 91 8.56 -4.60 -6.92
C VAL A 91 8.35 -3.91 -8.26
N ALA A 92 9.46 -3.63 -8.95
CA ALA A 92 9.43 -3.19 -10.34
C ALA A 92 9.81 -4.38 -11.24
N PRO A 93 8.99 -4.73 -12.25
CA PRO A 93 9.39 -5.70 -13.26
C PRO A 93 10.61 -5.20 -14.04
N SER A 94 11.36 -6.12 -14.65
CA SER A 94 12.54 -5.83 -15.47
C SER A 94 12.27 -4.92 -16.68
N THR A 95 11.01 -4.77 -17.09
CA THR A 95 10.55 -3.73 -18.02
C THR A 95 9.56 -2.81 -17.32
N ALA A 96 9.76 -1.49 -17.41
CA ALA A 96 8.96 -0.47 -16.72
C ALA A 96 7.52 -0.34 -17.28
N ARG A 97 6.70 -1.39 -17.14
CA ARG A 97 5.27 -1.40 -17.54
C ARG A 97 4.33 -1.05 -16.40
N TYR A 98 4.72 -1.35 -15.17
CA TYR A 98 3.98 -1.09 -13.94
C TYR A 98 4.92 -1.19 -12.73
N ARG A 99 4.46 -0.74 -11.57
CA ARG A 99 5.00 -1.15 -10.25
C ARG A 99 3.98 -2.01 -9.54
N LYS A 100 4.42 -3.02 -8.79
CA LYS A 100 3.57 -3.84 -7.92
C LYS A 100 3.94 -3.53 -6.48
N ALA A 101 2.98 -3.10 -5.68
CA ALA A 101 3.12 -2.98 -4.23
C ALA A 101 2.40 -4.16 -3.58
N ASP A 102 3.14 -4.95 -2.81
CA ASP A 102 2.54 -5.95 -1.92
C ASP A 102 2.16 -5.21 -0.63
N ALA A 103 0.90 -5.33 -0.21
CA ALA A 103 0.34 -4.54 0.85
C ALA A 103 -0.53 -5.36 1.81
N GLU A 104 -0.67 -4.87 3.05
CA GLU A 104 -1.63 -5.38 4.02
C GLU A 104 -2.80 -4.40 4.13
N LEU A 105 -4.03 -4.89 4.07
CA LEU A 105 -5.21 -4.10 4.42
C LEU A 105 -5.15 -3.77 5.92
N ILE A 106 -5.26 -2.48 6.24
CA ILE A 106 -5.41 -2.00 7.61
C ILE A 106 -6.90 -2.17 7.94
N GLN A 107 -7.22 -3.13 8.81
CA GLN A 107 -8.55 -3.21 9.40
C GLN A 107 -8.67 -2.10 10.44
N GLY A 108 -9.59 -1.16 10.19
CA GLY A 108 -9.93 -0.15 11.19
C GLY A 108 -10.54 -0.82 12.41
N GLU A 109 -10.21 -0.33 13.60
CA GLU A 109 -10.85 -0.71 14.86
C GLU A 109 -12.35 -0.31 14.76
N GLY A 110 -13.22 -1.25 14.37
CA GLY A 110 -14.63 -0.97 14.10
C GLY A 110 -15.38 -1.92 13.16
N GLU A 111 -14.75 -2.96 12.62
CA GLU A 111 -15.50 -4.03 11.93
C GLU A 111 -15.98 -5.04 13.00
N PRO A 112 -17.29 -5.14 13.28
CA PRO A 112 -17.77 -6.14 14.21
C PRO A 112 -17.47 -7.52 13.62
N ASP A 113 -16.75 -8.34 14.37
CA ASP A 113 -16.66 -9.78 14.12
C ASP A 113 -18.10 -10.31 13.99
N GLY A 114 -18.46 -10.70 12.76
CA GLY A 114 -19.74 -11.35 12.48
C GLY A 114 -19.84 -12.72 13.13
#